data_AF-A0A6B3MZC6-F1
#
_entry.id   AF-A0A6B3MZC6-F1
#
_cell.length_a   1.000
_cell.length_b   1.000
_cell.length_c   1.000
_cell.angle_alpha   90.00
_cell.angle_beta   90.00
_cell.angle_gamma   90.00
#
_symmetry.space_group_name_H-M   'P 1'
#
loop_
_entity.id
_entity.type
_entity.pdbx_description
1 polymer ?
#
loop_
_entity_poly.entity_id
_entity_poly.type
_entity_poly.pdbx_seq_one_letter_code
_entity_poly.pdbx_strand_id
1 'polypeptide(L)'
;LPLTTKIKTENLSQPLKQAFEGANRNDSTKLLNKALADIKVVWDDTQPQYKHSLQEINTWEQVAMKALNNNREDLARAALARKLNYKKRAQELKLRLEHLASMTETLLLNKVESS
;
A
#
# COMPACT_ATOMS: atom_id res chain seq x y z
N LEU A 1 26.48 -11.16 3.86
CA LEU A 1 25.14 -11.79 3.73
C LEU A 1 24.22 -10.74 3.11
N PRO A 2 23.64 -10.94 1.91
CA PRO A 2 22.78 -9.91 1.35
C PRO A 2 21.44 -9.93 2.09
N LEU A 3 20.97 -8.76 2.51
CA LEU A 3 19.67 -8.56 3.16
C LEU A 3 18.56 -8.67 2.10
N THR A 4 18.32 -9.85 1.53
CA THR A 4 17.31 -10.07 0.48
C THR A 4 15.90 -10.27 1.06
N THR A 5 15.52 -9.45 2.05
CA THR A 5 14.12 -9.39 2.49
C THR A 5 13.41 -8.35 1.68
N LYS A 6 12.81 -8.76 0.55
CA LYS A 6 11.92 -7.91 -0.24
C LYS A 6 10.92 -7.24 0.69
N ILE A 7 10.87 -5.91 0.68
CA ILE A 7 9.93 -5.16 1.53
C ILE A 7 8.51 -5.48 1.05
N LYS A 8 7.75 -6.17 1.90
CA LYS A 8 6.32 -6.38 1.65
C LYS A 8 5.61 -5.05 1.82
N THR A 9 4.67 -4.76 0.92
CA THR A 9 3.90 -3.52 0.95
C THR A 9 3.28 -3.32 2.32
N GLU A 10 2.53 -4.29 2.85
CA GLU A 10 1.90 -4.21 4.17
C GLU A 10 2.79 -3.76 5.34
N ASN A 11 4.11 -3.92 5.23
CA ASN A 11 5.08 -3.63 6.27
C ASN A 11 5.97 -2.41 5.96
N LEU A 12 5.67 -1.60 4.94
CA LEU A 12 6.51 -0.46 4.53
C LEU A 12 6.70 0.59 5.64
N SER A 13 5.77 0.68 6.59
CA SER A 13 5.86 1.61 7.72
C SER A 13 7.12 1.41 8.57
N GLN A 14 7.55 0.17 8.77
CA GLN A 14 8.67 -0.15 9.65
C GLN A 14 10.04 0.20 9.02
N PRO A 15 10.35 -0.19 7.76
CA PRO A 15 11.55 0.29 7.07
C PRO A 15 11.63 1.81 6.98
N LEU A 16 10.50 2.49 6.72
CA LEU A 16 10.47 3.95 6.70
C LEU A 16 10.84 4.52 8.07
N LYS A 17 10.24 4.01 9.16
CA LYS A 17 10.56 4.44 10.52
C LYS A 17 12.04 4.25 10.87
N GLN A 18 12.60 3.07 10.59
CA GLN A 18 14.01 2.76 10.83
C GLN A 18 14.95 3.67 10.03
N ALA A 19 14.56 4.01 8.79
CA ALA A 19 15.36 4.90 7.95
C ALA A 19 15.51 6.31 8.54
N PHE A 20 14.47 6.81 9.22
CA PHE A 20 14.49 8.10 9.91
C PHE A 20 15.22 8.05 11.27
N GLU A 21 15.14 6.94 12.01
CA GLU A 21 15.83 6.78 13.30
C GLU A 21 17.36 6.74 13.16
N GLY A 22 17.88 6.16 12.07
CA GLY A 22 19.32 6.11 11.77
C GLY A 22 19.87 7.33 11.00
N ALA A 23 19.08 8.38 10.78
CA ALA A 23 19.50 9.56 10.02
C ALA A 23 20.41 10.48 10.86
N ASN A 24 21.68 10.11 10.98
CA ASN A 24 22.69 11.01 11.54
C ASN A 24 22.93 12.20 10.59
N ARG A 25 23.09 13.40 11.15
CA ARG A 25 23.06 14.74 10.52
C ARG A 25 24.20 15.04 9.54
N ASN A 26 24.45 14.20 8.53
CA ASN A 26 25.39 14.52 7.45
C ASN A 26 24.65 14.97 6.18
N ASP A 27 25.06 16.12 5.63
CA ASP A 27 24.44 16.79 4.48
C ASP A 27 24.30 15.91 3.23
N SER A 28 25.21 14.95 3.04
CA SER A 28 25.23 13.99 1.93
C SER A 28 24.00 13.07 1.86
N THR A 29 23.24 12.94 2.97
CA THR A 29 22.04 12.08 3.03
C THR A 29 20.72 12.85 2.95
N LYS A 30 20.75 14.19 2.83
CA LYS A 30 19.54 15.04 2.83
C LYS A 30 18.57 14.69 1.70
N LEU A 31 19.07 14.47 0.49
CA LEU A 31 18.23 14.12 -0.67
C LEU A 31 17.56 12.75 -0.48
N LEU A 32 18.29 11.79 0.07
CA LEU A 32 17.80 10.45 0.36
C LEU A 32 16.71 10.47 1.44
N ASN A 33 16.95 11.20 2.54
CA ASN A 33 15.97 11.35 3.62
C ASN A 33 14.71 12.07 3.13
N LYS A 34 14.84 13.04 2.22
CA LYS A 34 13.71 13.69 1.57
C LYS A 34 12.90 12.71 0.70
N ALA A 35 13.56 11.91 -0.14
CA ALA A 35 12.89 10.91 -0.96
C ALA A 35 12.12 9.88 -0.11
N LEU A 36 12.70 9.45 1.02
CA LEU A 36 12.02 8.56 1.97
C LEU A 36 10.83 9.24 2.66
N ALA A 37 10.93 10.54 2.97
CA ALA A 37 9.81 11.32 3.52
C ALA A 37 8.67 11.44 2.51
N ASP A 38 8.98 11.72 1.24
CA ASP A 38 8.00 11.80 0.18
C ASP A 38 7.29 10.45 -0.02
N ILE A 39 8.04 9.33 0.00
CA ILE A 39 7.45 7.98 -0.03
C ILE A 39 6.53 7.73 1.16
N LYS A 40 6.93 8.14 2.36
CA LYS A 40 6.11 7.99 3.57
C LYS A 40 4.77 8.72 3.45
N VAL A 41 4.76 9.94 2.92
CA VAL A 41 3.51 10.70 2.72
C VAL A 41 2.58 9.96 1.76
N VAL A 42 3.09 9.48 0.63
CA VAL A 42 2.27 8.74 -0.34
C VAL A 42 1.77 7.41 0.25
N TRP A 43 2.60 6.72 1.03
CA TRP A 43 2.24 5.51 1.74
C TRP A 43 1.11 5.73 2.75
N ASP A 44 1.23 6.77 3.57
CA ASP A 44 0.26 7.11 4.62
C ASP A 44 -1.12 7.48 4.04
N ASP A 45 -1.19 7.98 2.80
CA ASP A 45 -2.45 8.20 2.06
C ASP A 45 -2.96 6.93 1.35
N THR A 46 -2.06 6.20 0.68
CA THR A 46 -2.44 5.07 -0.20
C THR A 46 -2.87 3.84 0.60
N GLN A 47 -2.20 3.55 1.72
CA GLN A 47 -2.44 2.32 2.49
C GLN A 47 -3.83 2.27 3.15
N PRO A 48 -4.34 3.36 3.78
CA PRO A 48 -5.72 3.38 4.27
C PRO A 48 -6.75 3.20 3.16
N GLN A 49 -6.56 3.84 2.00
CA GLN A 49 -7.46 3.68 0.85
C GLN A 49 -7.50 2.24 0.32
N TYR A 50 -6.34 1.55 0.33
CA TYR A 50 -6.25 0.15 -0.06
C TYR A 50 -7.06 -0.73 0.90
N LYS A 51 -6.85 -0.55 2.22
CA LYS A 51 -7.59 -1.28 3.25
C LYS A 51 -9.10 -1.03 3.15
N HIS A 52 -9.50 0.22 2.96
CA HIS A 52 -10.90 0.58 2.76
C HIS A 52 -11.50 -0.13 1.54
N SER A 53 -10.77 -0.16 0.42
CA SER A 53 -11.23 -0.86 -0.79
C SER A 53 -11.40 -2.37 -0.55
N LEU A 54 -10.52 -3.00 0.24
CA LEU A 54 -10.67 -4.40 0.64
C LEU A 54 -11.90 -4.63 1.52
N GLN A 55 -12.17 -3.72 2.46
CA GLN A 55 -13.36 -3.78 3.30
C GLN A 55 -14.63 -3.68 2.45
N GLU A 56 -14.68 -2.72 1.52
CA GLU A 56 -15.82 -2.53 0.63
C GLU A 56 -16.08 -3.74 -0.27
N ILE A 57 -15.03 -4.42 -0.76
CA ILE A 57 -15.19 -5.67 -1.53
C ILE A 57 -15.98 -6.72 -0.71
N ASN A 58 -15.69 -6.84 0.57
CA ASN A 58 -16.37 -7.78 1.47
C ASN A 58 -17.80 -7.32 1.77
N THR A 59 -17.98 -6.02 2.03
CA THR A 59 -19.30 -5.41 2.26
C THR A 59 -20.24 -5.66 1.08
N TRP A 60 -19.81 -5.36 -0.13
CA TRP A 60 -20.64 -5.53 -1.33
C TRP A 60 -20.90 -7.00 -1.67
N GLU A 61 -20.00 -7.91 -1.28
CA GLU A 61 -20.30 -9.35 -1.36
C GLU A 61 -21.44 -9.74 -0.43
N GLN A 62 -21.41 -9.29 0.82
CA GLN A 62 -22.48 -9.57 1.78
C GLN A 62 -23.82 -9.00 1.33
N VAL A 63 -23.81 -7.79 0.75
CA VAL A 63 -25.01 -7.18 0.15
C VAL A 63 -25.53 -8.02 -1.01
N ALA A 64 -24.65 -8.48 -1.91
CA ALA A 64 -25.05 -9.33 -3.03
C ALA A 64 -25.67 -10.65 -2.55
N MET A 65 -25.04 -11.35 -1.61
CA MET A 65 -25.56 -12.60 -1.03
C MET A 65 -26.92 -12.38 -0.36
N LYS A 66 -27.06 -11.31 0.44
CA LYS A 66 -28.33 -10.97 1.09
C LYS A 66 -29.43 -10.64 0.07
N ALA A 67 -29.10 -9.96 -1.03
CA ALA A 67 -30.04 -9.65 -2.09
C ALA A 67 -30.51 -10.92 -2.81
N LEU A 68 -29.60 -11.85 -3.13
CA LEU A 68 -29.93 -13.16 -3.70
C LEU A 68 -30.85 -13.97 -2.79
N ASN A 69 -30.57 -14.04 -1.50
CA ASN A 69 -31.42 -14.74 -0.52
C ASN A 69 -32.85 -14.18 -0.43
N ASN A 70 -33.05 -12.92 -0.85
CA ASN A 70 -34.36 -12.27 -0.88
C ASN A 70 -34.98 -12.25 -2.29
N ASN A 71 -34.45 -13.04 -3.23
CA ASN A 71 -34.88 -13.08 -4.64
C ASN A 71 -34.81 -11.72 -5.35
N ARG A 72 -33.91 -10.82 -4.91
CA ARG A 72 -33.69 -9.49 -5.51
C ARG A 72 -32.42 -9.50 -6.36
N GLU A 73 -32.50 -10.15 -7.52
CA GLU A 73 -31.35 -10.33 -8.40
C GLU A 73 -30.81 -9.02 -8.99
N ASP A 74 -31.67 -8.05 -9.25
CA ASP A 74 -31.31 -6.71 -9.71
C ASP A 74 -30.37 -6.01 -8.71
N LEU A 75 -30.70 -6.07 -7.42
CA LEU A 75 -29.88 -5.54 -6.34
C LEU A 75 -28.59 -6.35 -6.16
N ALA A 76 -28.65 -7.67 -6.35
CA ALA A 76 -27.45 -8.51 -6.32
C ALA A 76 -26.47 -8.12 -7.45
N ARG A 77 -26.97 -7.93 -8.67
CA ARG A 77 -26.17 -7.49 -9.82
C ARG A 77 -25.56 -6.11 -9.58
N ALA A 78 -26.32 -5.17 -9.03
CA ALA A 78 -25.82 -3.84 -8.70
C ALA A 78 -24.73 -3.89 -7.61
N ALA A 79 -24.89 -4.72 -6.59
CA ALA A 79 -23.89 -4.93 -5.54
C ALA A 79 -22.60 -5.54 -6.10
N LEU A 80 -22.71 -6.55 -6.99
CA LEU A 80 -21.56 -7.14 -7.67
C LEU A 80 -20.82 -6.13 -8.55
N ALA A 81 -21.54 -5.25 -9.25
CA ALA A 81 -20.91 -4.18 -10.03
C ALA A 81 -20.10 -3.22 -9.14
N ARG A 82 -20.63 -2.85 -7.96
CA ARG A 82 -19.89 -2.05 -6.97
C ARG A 82 -18.66 -2.80 -6.46
N LYS A 83 -18.80 -4.08 -6.09
CA LYS A 83 -17.68 -4.94 -5.68
C LYS A 83 -16.56 -4.96 -6.74
N LEU A 84 -16.90 -5.07 -8.02
CA LEU A 84 -15.93 -5.06 -9.11
C LEU A 84 -15.17 -3.73 -9.21
N ASN A 85 -15.83 -2.60 -8.98
CA ASN A 85 -15.16 -1.30 -8.97
C ASN A 85 -14.16 -1.18 -7.82
N TYR A 86 -14.53 -1.63 -6.61
CA TYR A 86 -13.59 -1.65 -5.48
C TYR A 86 -12.44 -2.65 -5.69
N LYS A 87 -12.67 -3.79 -6.36
CA LYS A 87 -11.59 -4.71 -6.77
C LYS A 87 -10.57 -4.04 -7.68
N LYS A 88 -11.02 -3.33 -8.71
CA LYS A 88 -10.13 -2.57 -9.61
C LYS A 88 -9.33 -1.53 -8.83
N ARG A 89 -10.01 -0.76 -7.98
CA ARG A 89 -9.37 0.26 -7.14
C ARG A 89 -8.33 -0.34 -6.19
N ALA A 90 -8.64 -1.46 -5.54
CA ALA A 90 -7.71 -2.16 -4.66
C ALA A 90 -6.47 -2.67 -5.43
N GLN A 91 -6.63 -3.14 -6.67
CA GLN A 91 -5.51 -3.56 -7.51
C GLN A 91 -4.60 -2.39 -7.88
N GLU A 92 -5.16 -1.25 -8.30
CA GLU A 92 -4.39 -0.04 -8.58
C GLU A 92 -3.60 0.45 -7.36
N LEU A 93 -4.26 0.50 -6.21
CA LEU A 93 -3.64 0.92 -4.95
C LEU A 93 -2.54 -0.06 -4.55
N LYS A 94 -2.77 -1.37 -4.70
CA LYS A 94 -1.75 -2.40 -4.43
C LYS A 94 -0.51 -2.19 -5.30
N LEU A 95 -0.67 -1.97 -6.60
CA LEU A 95 0.45 -1.71 -7.51
C LEU A 95 1.24 -0.46 -7.11
N ARG A 96 0.56 0.61 -6.69
CA ARG A 96 1.22 1.81 -6.16
C ARG A 96 2.04 1.50 -4.92
N LEU A 97 1.46 0.76 -3.97
CA LEU A 97 2.15 0.35 -2.74
C LEU A 97 3.37 -0.54 -3.04
N GLU A 98 3.27 -1.45 -4.02
CA GLU A 98 4.38 -2.31 -4.48
C GLU A 98 5.52 -1.48 -5.08
N HIS A 99 5.17 -0.46 -5.87
CA HIS A 99 6.15 0.47 -6.41
C HIS A 99 6.86 1.27 -5.30
N LEU A 100 6.11 1.79 -4.31
CA LEU A 100 6.70 2.48 -3.16
C LEU A 100 7.65 1.58 -2.35
N ALA A 101 7.28 0.32 -2.17
CA ALA A 101 8.12 -0.65 -1.48
C ALA A 101 9.44 -0.91 -2.23
N SER A 102 9.37 -1.08 -3.56
CA SER A 102 10.55 -1.24 -4.40
C SER A 102 11.46 -0.01 -4.37
N MET A 103 10.90 1.21 -4.48
CA MET A 103 11.68 2.44 -4.36
C MET A 103 12.37 2.55 -3.00
N THR A 104 11.66 2.20 -1.92
CA THR A 104 12.22 2.24 -0.56
C THR A 104 13.37 1.26 -0.42
N GLU A 105 13.25 0.04 -0.96
CA GLU A 105 14.32 -0.95 -0.96
C GLU A 105 15.58 -0.42 -1.68
N THR A 106 15.43 0.15 -2.88
CA THR A 106 16.55 0.74 -3.63
C THR A 106 17.21 1.87 -2.86
N LEU A 107 16.44 2.77 -2.25
CA LEU A 107 16.97 3.89 -1.47
C LEU A 107 17.73 3.41 -0.22
N LEU A 108 17.24 2.36 0.45
CA LEU A 108 17.91 1.80 1.62
C LEU A 108 19.21 1.07 1.25
N LEU A 109 19.23 0.33 0.14
CA LEU A 109 20.46 -0.30 -0.37
C LEU A 109 21.54 0.75 -0.67
N ASN A 110 21.18 1.83 -1.37
CA ASN A 110 22.12 2.92 -1.66
C ASN A 110 22.64 3.59 -0.38
N LYS A 111 21.83 3.66 0.69
CA LYS A 111 22.26 4.18 2.00
C LYS A 111 23.38 3.33 2.60
N VAL A 112 23.25 2.01 2.53
CA VAL A 112 24.20 1.04 3.10
C VAL A 112 25.50 1.01 2.31
N GLU A 113 25.44 1.11 0.97
CA GLU A 113 26.65 1.13 0.12
C GLU A 113 27.46 2.43 0.23
N SER A 114 26.82 3.54 0.66
CA SER A 114 27.46 4.85 0.81
C SER A 114 27.96 5.14 2.24
N SER A 115 27.82 4.19 3.17
CA SER A 115 28.21 4.29 4.58
C SER A 115 29.48 3.50 4.87
#